data_AF-A0A9Q4BJB4-F1
#
_entry.id   AF-A0A9Q4BJB4-F1
#
_cell.length_a   1.000
_cell.length_b   1.000
_cell.length_c   1.000
_cell.angle_alpha   90.00
_cell.angle_beta   90.00
_cell.angle_gamma   90.00
#
_symmetry.space_group_name_H-M   'P 1'
#
loop_
_entity.id
_entity.type
_entity.pdbx_description
1 polymer ?
#
loop_
_entity_poly.entity_id
_entity_poly.type
_entity_poly.pdbx_seq_one_letter_code
_entity_poly.pdbx_strand_id
1 'polypeptide(L)'
;MAGDGTSRTEIEAFFKALLAGHENMDSFVQDTELQKANRLGISYENVQHKFLISYDIDPEVKKKVNEGNLKYEIEYQELGKGLTKATFSLKSVSYKREFFFKNGRLISPSSYYTQGWKSFSTKYFNFFISDTSLFNNYSAEKLDSYVEAMGNLLNLTKDDMQLLEKNKIIYILCKDQAEIEKLTGFNTRGMYTLAFDEVTTTFNCHFHELSHLLINFRLRKLPLYTLPFLQEGFASATGGRGGLTRSIILDAGYYMQSSGYIPYNSILTKKDFTSEDASMTYPVAALYNYFLLKELGIEAYLELYRNMSGSSGFVDSLTTASIRLPWQVRFEEFLKTYRYLSGVSLEKKGTAGRLIYEGASGKIYDYGNFYFFRIKNNIALSGTDEAASYKSKKFQEIFPNISYKGEKYLITSNAREVSVYNLYTNNLIASYSTGFSLNSQMVPLQDGYYEFYINKDIFDEDLQLLQASGI
;
A
#
# COMPACT_ATOMS: atom_id res chain seq x y z
N MET A 1 -40.70 -19.87 -12.68
CA MET A 1 -39.44 -20.52 -12.26
C MET A 1 -38.86 -21.32 -13.43
N ALA A 2 -38.30 -20.62 -14.43
CA ALA A 2 -37.69 -21.21 -15.63
C ALA A 2 -36.33 -20.54 -15.94
N GLY A 3 -35.58 -20.14 -14.90
CA GLY A 3 -34.38 -19.31 -15.02
C GLY A 3 -33.03 -19.99 -14.72
N ASP A 4 -33.01 -21.23 -14.24
CA ASP A 4 -31.77 -21.91 -13.80
C ASP A 4 -30.95 -22.52 -14.98
N GLY A 5 -31.62 -22.95 -16.06
CA GLY A 5 -30.92 -23.62 -17.18
C GLY A 5 -30.08 -22.69 -18.06
N THR A 6 -30.50 -21.42 -18.22
CA THR A 6 -29.85 -20.47 -19.14
C THR A 6 -28.52 -19.96 -18.57
N SER A 7 -28.44 -19.67 -17.26
CA SER A 7 -27.21 -19.16 -16.65
C SER A 7 -26.08 -20.18 -16.67
N ARG A 8 -26.39 -21.47 -16.41
CA ARG A 8 -25.38 -22.53 -16.45
C ARG A 8 -24.78 -22.72 -17.84
N THR A 9 -25.62 -22.64 -18.87
CA THR A 9 -25.19 -22.75 -20.27
C THR A 9 -24.22 -21.62 -20.64
N GLU A 10 -24.50 -20.39 -20.19
CA GLU A 10 -23.61 -19.24 -20.39
C GLU A 10 -22.28 -19.38 -19.65
N ILE A 11 -22.32 -19.87 -18.40
CA ILE A 11 -21.10 -20.12 -17.60
C ILE A 11 -20.24 -21.22 -18.25
N GLU A 12 -20.84 -22.31 -18.73
CA GLU A 12 -20.12 -23.35 -19.48
C GLU A 12 -19.48 -22.80 -20.76
N ALA A 13 -20.21 -21.95 -21.50
CA ALA A 13 -19.69 -21.30 -22.68
C ALA A 13 -18.51 -20.37 -22.34
N PHE A 14 -18.56 -19.65 -21.21
CA PHE A 14 -17.43 -18.88 -20.70
C PHE A 14 -16.19 -19.75 -20.48
N PHE A 15 -16.30 -20.87 -19.77
CA PHE A 15 -15.15 -21.74 -19.50
C PHE A 15 -14.57 -22.35 -20.79
N LYS A 16 -15.43 -22.75 -21.74
CA LYS A 16 -14.98 -23.22 -23.05
C LYS A 16 -14.19 -22.13 -23.79
N ALA A 17 -14.71 -20.90 -23.81
CA ALA A 17 -14.06 -19.77 -24.45
C ALA A 17 -12.73 -19.41 -23.78
N LEU A 18 -12.70 -19.44 -22.44
CA LEU A 18 -11.53 -19.16 -21.62
C LEU A 18 -10.39 -20.15 -21.86
N LEU A 19 -10.72 -21.44 -21.94
CA LEU A 19 -9.77 -22.52 -22.23
C LEU A 19 -9.27 -22.47 -23.67
N ALA A 20 -10.14 -22.20 -24.64
CA ALA A 20 -9.79 -22.07 -26.05
C ALA A 20 -8.99 -20.79 -26.37
N GLY A 21 -8.89 -19.83 -25.43
CA GLY A 21 -8.15 -18.59 -25.63
C GLY A 21 -8.82 -17.65 -26.63
N HIS A 22 -10.16 -17.54 -26.57
CA HIS A 22 -10.90 -16.64 -27.45
C HIS A 22 -10.41 -15.20 -27.33
N GLU A 23 -10.27 -14.54 -28.49
CA GLU A 23 -9.79 -13.16 -28.57
C GLU A 23 -10.76 -12.15 -27.95
N ASN A 24 -12.06 -12.46 -27.89
CA ASN A 24 -13.07 -11.62 -27.27
C ASN A 24 -13.83 -12.38 -26.18
N MET A 25 -13.64 -11.95 -24.93
CA MET A 25 -14.31 -12.50 -23.75
C MET A 25 -15.33 -11.51 -23.15
N ASP A 26 -15.43 -10.29 -23.68
CA ASP A 26 -16.23 -9.20 -23.12
C ASP A 26 -17.71 -9.58 -23.01
N SER A 27 -18.22 -10.31 -24.00
CA SER A 27 -19.62 -10.77 -23.98
C SER A 27 -19.94 -11.62 -22.75
N PHE A 28 -18.98 -12.31 -22.14
CA PHE A 28 -19.23 -13.12 -20.95
C PHE A 28 -19.19 -12.32 -19.65
N VAL A 29 -18.84 -11.04 -19.68
CA VAL A 29 -18.64 -10.21 -18.50
C VAL A 29 -19.80 -9.24 -18.34
N GLN A 30 -20.15 -8.88 -17.11
CA GLN A 30 -21.16 -7.86 -16.88
C GLN A 30 -20.65 -6.49 -17.34
N ASP A 31 -21.46 -5.72 -18.08
CA ASP A 31 -21.06 -4.42 -18.65
C ASP A 31 -20.48 -3.45 -17.60
N THR A 32 -21.04 -3.45 -16.40
CA THR A 32 -20.56 -2.62 -15.29
C THR A 32 -19.14 -2.99 -14.84
N GLU A 33 -18.74 -4.25 -14.99
CA GLU A 33 -17.40 -4.74 -14.64
C GLU A 33 -16.39 -4.39 -15.74
N LEU A 34 -16.80 -4.45 -17.02
CA LEU A 34 -15.99 -3.95 -18.13
C LEU A 34 -15.77 -2.44 -18.01
N GLN A 35 -16.81 -1.69 -17.67
CA GLN A 35 -16.69 -0.26 -17.37
C GLN A 35 -15.75 -0.03 -16.19
N LYS A 36 -15.92 -0.77 -15.09
CA LYS A 36 -15.03 -0.71 -13.92
C LYS A 36 -13.57 -0.95 -14.31
N ALA A 37 -13.27 -2.02 -15.06
CA ALA A 37 -11.91 -2.39 -15.46
C ALA A 37 -11.24 -1.35 -16.38
N ASN A 38 -12.02 -0.65 -17.22
CA ASN A 38 -11.49 0.25 -18.24
C ASN A 38 -11.56 1.75 -17.87
N ARG A 39 -12.24 2.11 -16.77
CA ARG A 39 -12.56 3.51 -16.41
C ARG A 39 -11.35 4.45 -16.29
N LEU A 40 -10.19 3.91 -15.91
CA LEU A 40 -8.94 4.68 -15.76
C LEU A 40 -8.03 4.56 -16.99
N GLY A 41 -8.46 3.93 -18.09
CA GLY A 41 -7.67 3.81 -19.33
C GLY A 41 -6.32 3.13 -19.17
N ILE A 42 -6.10 2.38 -18.08
CA ILE A 42 -4.88 1.59 -17.86
C ILE A 42 -5.00 0.27 -18.62
N SER A 43 -4.01 -0.05 -19.43
CA SER A 43 -3.93 -1.24 -20.28
C SER A 43 -2.53 -1.84 -20.21
N TYR A 44 -2.43 -3.16 -20.38
CA TYR A 44 -1.16 -3.87 -20.26
C TYR A 44 -0.77 -4.53 -21.58
N GLU A 45 0.49 -4.37 -21.96
CA GLU A 45 1.01 -4.95 -23.20
C GLU A 45 0.92 -6.47 -23.18
N ASN A 46 0.47 -7.06 -24.30
CA ASN A 46 0.25 -8.50 -24.44
C ASN A 46 -0.79 -9.09 -23.47
N VAL A 47 -1.62 -8.25 -22.84
CA VAL A 47 -2.78 -8.69 -22.06
C VAL A 47 -4.05 -8.35 -22.84
N GLN A 48 -4.73 -9.38 -23.33
CA GLN A 48 -5.98 -9.20 -24.08
C GLN A 48 -7.13 -8.77 -23.16
N HIS A 49 -7.28 -9.47 -22.03
CA HIS A 49 -8.42 -9.31 -21.12
C HIS A 49 -7.94 -8.85 -19.75
N LYS A 50 -7.89 -7.53 -19.54
CA LYS A 50 -7.42 -6.93 -18.28
C LYS A 50 -8.15 -7.49 -17.05
N PHE A 51 -9.47 -7.68 -17.14
CA PHE A 51 -10.30 -8.18 -16.03
C PHE A 51 -9.98 -9.62 -15.60
N LEU A 52 -9.12 -10.34 -16.34
CA LEU A 52 -8.63 -11.68 -15.99
C LEU A 52 -7.23 -11.66 -15.35
N ILE A 53 -6.56 -10.51 -15.24
CA ILE A 53 -5.24 -10.44 -14.57
C ILE A 53 -5.37 -10.99 -13.14
N SER A 54 -4.53 -11.98 -12.81
CA SER A 54 -4.52 -12.73 -11.53
C SER A 54 -5.75 -13.61 -11.24
N TYR A 55 -6.77 -13.60 -12.10
CA TYR A 55 -7.99 -14.39 -11.97
C TYR A 55 -8.17 -15.45 -13.08
N ASP A 56 -7.27 -15.46 -14.07
CA ASP A 56 -7.31 -16.44 -15.16
C ASP A 56 -6.93 -17.86 -14.69
N ILE A 57 -7.21 -18.84 -15.54
CA ILE A 57 -6.64 -20.19 -15.45
C ILE A 57 -5.18 -20.14 -15.93
N ASP A 58 -4.27 -20.69 -15.15
CA ASP A 58 -2.83 -20.67 -15.46
C ASP A 58 -2.57 -21.19 -16.90
N PRO A 59 -1.71 -20.53 -17.71
CA PRO A 59 -1.50 -20.91 -19.10
C PRO A 59 -1.06 -22.37 -19.32
N GLU A 60 -0.21 -22.90 -18.42
CA GLU A 60 0.20 -24.31 -18.46
C GLU A 60 -0.96 -25.27 -18.21
N VAL A 61 -1.89 -24.87 -17.34
CA VAL A 61 -3.11 -25.62 -17.06
C VAL A 61 -4.02 -25.61 -18.29
N LYS A 62 -4.25 -24.44 -18.90
CA LYS A 62 -5.03 -24.33 -20.16
C LYS A 62 -4.46 -25.24 -21.24
N LYS A 63 -3.14 -25.20 -21.44
CA LYS A 63 -2.44 -26.05 -22.42
C LYS A 63 -2.69 -27.54 -22.17
N LYS A 64 -2.47 -28.03 -20.94
CA LYS A 64 -2.66 -29.44 -20.60
C LYS A 64 -4.11 -29.90 -20.72
N VAL A 65 -5.08 -29.02 -20.42
CA VAL A 65 -6.50 -29.32 -20.63
C VAL A 65 -6.82 -29.43 -22.13
N ASN A 66 -6.34 -28.50 -22.95
CA ASN A 66 -6.58 -28.50 -24.40
C ASN A 66 -5.92 -29.68 -25.12
N GLU A 67 -4.77 -30.15 -24.62
CA GLU A 67 -4.10 -31.36 -25.12
C GLU A 67 -4.80 -32.67 -24.68
N GLY A 68 -5.84 -32.59 -23.84
CA GLY A 68 -6.54 -33.75 -23.27
C GLY A 68 -5.78 -34.46 -22.15
N ASN A 69 -4.66 -33.88 -21.69
CA ASN A 69 -3.81 -34.42 -20.63
C ASN A 69 -4.43 -34.25 -19.23
N LEU A 70 -5.32 -33.27 -19.05
CA LEU A 70 -6.03 -33.02 -17.80
C LEU A 70 -7.53 -32.88 -18.06
N LYS A 71 -8.35 -33.51 -17.21
CA LYS A 71 -9.80 -33.33 -17.20
C LYS A 71 -10.18 -32.34 -16.11
N TYR A 72 -11.04 -31.39 -16.44
CA TYR A 72 -11.59 -30.43 -15.49
C TYR A 72 -13.03 -30.74 -15.14
N GLU A 73 -13.42 -30.29 -13.96
CA GLU A 73 -14.81 -30.29 -13.49
C GLU A 73 -15.18 -28.87 -13.08
N ILE A 74 -16.45 -28.50 -13.28
CA ILE A 74 -17.02 -27.24 -12.82
C ILE A 74 -18.10 -27.56 -11.79
N GLU A 75 -17.88 -27.14 -10.55
CA GLU A 75 -18.90 -27.22 -9.50
C GLU A 75 -19.64 -25.90 -9.40
N TYR A 76 -20.97 -25.95 -9.38
CA TYR A 76 -21.83 -24.77 -9.32
C TYR A 76 -22.47 -24.66 -7.94
N GLN A 77 -22.38 -23.47 -7.35
CA GLN A 77 -23.07 -23.11 -6.12
C GLN A 77 -23.96 -21.89 -6.36
N GLU A 78 -25.27 -22.09 -6.27
CA GLU A 78 -26.25 -21.01 -6.29
C GLU A 78 -26.19 -20.20 -4.99
N LEU A 79 -26.05 -18.88 -5.12
CA LEU A 79 -25.89 -17.94 -4.01
C LEU A 79 -27.13 -17.03 -3.83
N GLY A 80 -28.13 -17.19 -4.71
CA GLY A 80 -29.37 -16.41 -4.70
C GLY A 80 -29.25 -15.07 -5.43
N LYS A 81 -30.40 -14.44 -5.73
CA LYS A 81 -30.49 -13.17 -6.49
C LYS A 81 -29.77 -13.21 -7.86
N GLY A 82 -29.75 -14.38 -8.49
CA GLY A 82 -29.08 -14.62 -9.76
C GLY A 82 -27.55 -14.73 -9.65
N LEU A 83 -27.00 -14.82 -8.44
CA LEU A 83 -25.57 -15.01 -8.22
C LEU A 83 -25.22 -16.50 -8.20
N THR A 84 -24.18 -16.88 -8.94
CA THR A 84 -23.64 -18.24 -8.99
C THR A 84 -22.13 -18.18 -8.76
N LYS A 85 -21.61 -19.04 -7.89
CA LYS A 85 -20.16 -19.32 -7.82
C LYS A 85 -19.88 -20.58 -8.61
N ALA A 86 -18.96 -20.50 -9.57
CA ALA A 86 -18.46 -21.65 -10.30
C ALA A 86 -17.02 -21.94 -9.88
N THR A 87 -16.75 -23.21 -9.55
CA THR A 87 -15.43 -23.66 -9.14
C THR A 87 -14.85 -24.54 -10.23
N PHE A 88 -13.81 -24.05 -10.90
CA PHE A 88 -13.00 -24.84 -11.82
C PHE A 88 -11.98 -25.66 -11.04
N SER A 89 -11.96 -26.98 -11.23
CA SER A 89 -11.04 -27.86 -10.50
C SER A 89 -10.41 -28.94 -11.38
N LEU A 90 -9.18 -29.32 -11.01
CA LEU A 90 -8.44 -30.44 -11.60
C LEU A 90 -7.96 -31.35 -10.46
N LYS A 91 -8.73 -32.42 -10.19
CA LYS A 91 -8.48 -33.33 -9.06
C LYS A 91 -7.08 -33.97 -9.10
N SER A 92 -6.54 -34.22 -10.30
CA SER A 92 -5.24 -34.87 -10.47
C SER A 92 -4.03 -34.02 -10.08
N VAL A 93 -4.18 -32.70 -9.97
CA VAL A 93 -3.08 -31.76 -9.67
C VAL A 93 -3.43 -30.77 -8.56
N SER A 94 -4.48 -31.06 -7.77
CA SER A 94 -4.94 -30.21 -6.66
C SER A 94 -5.12 -28.74 -7.05
N TYR A 95 -5.52 -28.46 -8.29
CA TYR A 95 -5.74 -27.10 -8.79
C TYR A 95 -7.21 -26.72 -8.64
N LYS A 96 -7.47 -25.51 -8.13
CA LYS A 96 -8.81 -24.95 -7.95
C LYS A 96 -8.80 -23.45 -8.24
N ARG A 97 -9.81 -22.96 -8.96
CA ARG A 97 -10.10 -21.52 -9.13
C ARG A 97 -11.59 -21.26 -8.99
N GLU A 98 -11.95 -20.17 -8.32
CA GLU A 98 -13.34 -19.76 -8.14
C GLU A 98 -13.65 -18.54 -9.03
N PHE A 99 -14.82 -18.57 -9.65
CA PHE A 99 -15.37 -17.52 -10.49
C PHE A 99 -16.78 -17.17 -10.03
N PHE A 100 -17.14 -15.88 -10.11
CA PHE A 100 -18.44 -15.38 -9.66
C PHE A 100 -19.22 -14.85 -10.84
N PHE A 101 -20.51 -15.16 -10.90
CA PHE A 101 -21.40 -14.76 -11.98
C PHE A 101 -22.67 -14.14 -11.43
N LYS A 102 -23.22 -13.17 -12.15
CA LYS A 102 -24.54 -12.60 -11.94
C LYS A 102 -25.36 -12.75 -13.22
N ASN A 103 -26.44 -13.51 -13.16
CA ASN A 103 -27.28 -13.86 -14.31
C ASN A 103 -26.44 -14.40 -15.49
N GLY A 104 -25.54 -15.35 -15.20
CA GLY A 104 -24.67 -15.98 -16.21
C GLY A 104 -23.47 -15.16 -16.70
N ARG A 105 -23.36 -13.88 -16.29
CA ARG A 105 -22.23 -12.99 -16.66
C ARG A 105 -21.21 -12.87 -15.53
N LEU A 106 -19.92 -12.91 -15.87
CA LEU A 106 -18.80 -12.81 -14.93
C LEU A 106 -18.82 -11.48 -14.18
N ILE A 107 -18.58 -11.54 -12.87
CA ILE A 107 -18.36 -10.41 -11.99
C ILE A 107 -17.07 -10.58 -11.17
N SER A 108 -16.45 -9.45 -10.79
CA SER A 108 -15.28 -9.50 -9.90
C SER A 108 -15.64 -10.03 -8.51
N PRO A 109 -14.69 -10.71 -7.82
CA PRO A 109 -14.87 -11.06 -6.41
C PRO A 109 -15.16 -9.82 -5.54
N SER A 110 -14.54 -8.67 -5.84
CA SER A 110 -14.81 -7.40 -5.18
C SER A 110 -16.27 -6.97 -5.33
N SER A 111 -16.86 -7.05 -6.53
CA SER A 111 -18.28 -6.75 -6.73
C SER A 111 -19.22 -7.77 -6.09
N TYR A 112 -18.79 -9.00 -5.82
CA TYR A 112 -19.58 -9.99 -5.09
C TYR A 112 -19.53 -9.76 -3.57
N TYR A 113 -18.33 -9.72 -2.98
CA TYR A 113 -18.16 -9.70 -1.53
C TYR A 113 -18.53 -8.36 -0.88
N THR A 114 -18.55 -7.26 -1.63
CA THR A 114 -18.83 -5.90 -1.09
C THR A 114 -20.29 -5.45 -1.19
N GLN A 115 -21.23 -6.27 -1.70
CA GLN A 115 -22.63 -5.87 -1.96
C GLN A 115 -23.42 -5.37 -0.74
N GLY A 116 -22.96 -5.67 0.47
CA GLY A 116 -23.57 -5.19 1.72
C GLY A 116 -22.67 -4.29 2.55
N TRP A 117 -21.48 -3.93 2.04
CA TRP A 117 -20.53 -3.11 2.78
C TRP A 117 -20.96 -1.65 2.79
N LYS A 118 -20.53 -0.91 3.81
CA LYS A 118 -20.79 0.54 3.84
C LYS A 118 -20.03 1.18 2.70
N SER A 119 -20.71 1.97 1.88
CA SER A 119 -20.08 2.74 0.82
C SER A 119 -20.35 4.24 0.96
N PHE A 120 -19.40 5.02 0.49
CA PHE A 120 -19.47 6.47 0.31
C PHE A 120 -18.36 6.92 -0.63
N SER A 121 -18.41 8.18 -1.06
CA SER A 121 -17.42 8.74 -1.98
C SER A 121 -16.81 10.01 -1.43
N THR A 122 -15.55 10.26 -1.78
CA THR A 122 -14.88 11.55 -1.59
C THR A 122 -14.47 12.12 -2.96
N LYS A 123 -13.52 13.06 -3.02
CA LYS A 123 -13.13 13.68 -4.29
C LYS A 123 -12.59 12.63 -5.26
N TYR A 124 -11.64 11.81 -4.83
CA TYR A 124 -10.96 10.83 -5.69
C TYR A 124 -11.36 9.39 -5.44
N PHE A 125 -12.18 9.07 -4.43
CA PHE A 125 -12.42 7.69 -4.04
C PHE A 125 -13.90 7.29 -3.98
N ASN A 126 -14.15 6.02 -4.31
CA ASN A 126 -15.32 5.26 -3.89
C ASN A 126 -14.86 4.24 -2.85
N PHE A 127 -15.33 4.41 -1.62
CA PHE A 127 -14.98 3.53 -0.50
C PHE A 127 -15.99 2.40 -0.35
N PHE A 128 -15.48 1.20 -0.04
CA PHE A 128 -16.25 0.06 0.43
C PHE A 128 -15.63 -0.43 1.72
N ILE A 129 -16.36 -0.30 2.83
CA ILE A 129 -15.86 -0.51 4.19
C ILE A 129 -16.61 -1.66 4.84
N SER A 130 -15.88 -2.72 5.17
CA SER A 130 -16.40 -3.92 5.86
C SER A 130 -16.86 -3.63 7.29
N ASP A 131 -16.07 -2.89 8.05
CA ASP A 131 -16.34 -2.46 9.43
C ASP A 131 -16.06 -0.96 9.56
N THR A 132 -17.12 -0.18 9.71
CA THR A 132 -17.04 1.28 9.79
C THR A 132 -16.36 1.79 11.04
N SER A 133 -16.23 0.97 12.09
CA SER A 133 -15.47 1.36 13.29
C SER A 133 -13.97 1.43 13.04
N LEU A 134 -13.48 0.90 11.92
CA LEU A 134 -12.07 0.88 11.55
C LEU A 134 -11.68 2.02 10.60
N PHE A 135 -12.61 2.89 10.20
CA PHE A 135 -12.34 3.98 9.27
C PHE A 135 -12.86 5.32 9.79
N ASN A 136 -12.20 6.41 9.41
CA ASN A 136 -12.55 7.77 9.82
C ASN A 136 -12.37 8.75 8.65
N ASN A 137 -13.05 9.90 8.73
CA ASN A 137 -13.03 10.92 7.67
C ASN A 137 -11.62 11.47 7.43
N TYR A 138 -10.85 11.67 8.50
CA TYR A 138 -9.47 12.14 8.41
C TYR A 138 -8.60 11.22 7.51
N SER A 139 -8.78 9.90 7.58
CA SER A 139 -8.08 8.95 6.71
C SER A 139 -8.49 9.12 5.24
N ALA A 140 -9.78 9.37 4.98
CA ALA A 140 -10.28 9.61 3.63
C ALA A 140 -9.72 10.92 3.04
N GLU A 141 -9.65 11.99 3.84
CA GLU A 141 -9.05 13.27 3.45
C GLU A 141 -7.55 13.16 3.19
N LYS A 142 -6.84 12.35 3.99
CA LYS A 142 -5.40 12.08 3.77
C LYS A 142 -5.16 11.28 2.49
N LEU A 143 -6.06 10.36 2.13
CA LEU A 143 -6.01 9.68 0.84
C LEU A 143 -6.24 10.64 -0.33
N ASP A 144 -7.24 11.53 -0.26
CA ASP A 144 -7.47 12.55 -1.29
C ASP A 144 -6.26 13.49 -1.44
N SER A 145 -5.71 13.96 -0.32
CA SER A 145 -4.51 14.82 -0.30
C SER A 145 -3.29 14.11 -0.90
N TYR A 146 -3.17 12.79 -0.70
CA TYR A 146 -2.10 12.00 -1.29
C TYR A 146 -2.24 11.90 -2.81
N VAL A 147 -3.46 11.75 -3.34
CA VAL A 147 -3.70 11.76 -4.80
C VAL A 147 -3.27 13.10 -5.41
N GLU A 148 -3.56 14.22 -4.75
CA GLU A 148 -3.11 15.55 -5.21
C GLU A 148 -1.58 15.67 -5.19
N ALA A 149 -0.93 15.24 -4.10
CA ALA A 149 0.52 15.27 -3.98
C ALA A 149 1.20 14.39 -5.04
N MET A 150 0.65 13.20 -5.30
CA MET A 150 1.13 12.31 -6.35
C MET A 150 0.82 12.84 -7.74
N GLY A 151 -0.31 13.52 -7.95
CA GLY A 151 -0.62 14.18 -9.21
C GLY A 151 0.43 15.23 -9.56
N ASN A 152 0.86 16.02 -8.58
CA ASN A 152 1.97 16.96 -8.73
C ASN A 152 3.30 16.24 -9.00
N LEU A 153 3.65 15.21 -8.23
CA LEU A 153 4.90 14.45 -8.41
C LEU A 153 4.98 13.79 -9.79
N LEU A 154 3.87 13.19 -10.23
CA LEU A 154 3.76 12.45 -11.49
C LEU A 154 3.53 13.36 -12.70
N ASN A 155 3.45 14.68 -12.51
CA ASN A 155 3.04 15.64 -13.53
C ASN A 155 1.73 15.24 -14.24
N LEU A 156 0.72 14.80 -13.47
CA LEU A 156 -0.61 14.53 -14.02
C LEU A 156 -1.23 15.82 -14.54
N THR A 157 -1.80 15.75 -15.74
CA THR A 157 -2.47 16.90 -16.34
C THR A 157 -3.78 17.21 -15.60
N LYS A 158 -4.35 18.39 -15.85
CA LYS A 158 -5.69 18.72 -15.34
C LYS A 158 -6.74 17.71 -15.78
N ASP A 159 -6.66 17.22 -17.02
CA ASP A 159 -7.58 16.23 -17.57
C ASP A 159 -7.40 14.87 -16.88
N ASP A 160 -6.17 14.49 -16.55
CA ASP A 160 -5.88 13.29 -15.75
C ASP A 160 -6.54 13.38 -14.37
N MET A 161 -6.38 14.52 -13.68
CA MET A 161 -6.98 14.75 -12.36
C MET A 161 -8.51 14.76 -12.42
N GLN A 162 -9.10 15.37 -13.46
CA GLN A 162 -10.55 15.33 -13.70
C GLN A 162 -11.05 13.92 -13.98
N LEU A 163 -10.28 13.10 -14.70
CA LEU A 163 -10.62 11.71 -14.95
C LEU A 163 -10.62 10.89 -13.65
N LEU A 164 -9.65 11.12 -12.76
CA LEU A 164 -9.63 10.50 -11.42
C LEU A 164 -10.82 10.95 -10.57
N GLU A 165 -11.17 12.24 -10.58
CA GLU A 165 -12.31 12.76 -9.82
C GLU A 165 -13.66 12.18 -10.31
N LYS A 166 -13.80 12.07 -11.64
CA LYS A 166 -15.00 11.52 -12.29
C LYS A 166 -15.15 10.01 -12.06
N ASN A 167 -14.10 9.23 -12.30
CA ASN A 167 -14.19 7.77 -12.30
C ASN A 167 -13.89 7.15 -10.94
N LYS A 168 -13.15 7.87 -10.10
CA LYS A 168 -12.75 7.53 -8.74
C LYS A 168 -11.93 6.23 -8.64
N ILE A 169 -11.01 6.23 -7.69
CA ILE A 169 -10.27 5.06 -7.27
C ILE A 169 -11.17 4.25 -6.35
N ILE A 170 -11.24 2.94 -6.57
CA ILE A 170 -12.03 2.04 -5.72
C ILE A 170 -11.12 1.61 -4.56
N TYR A 171 -11.54 1.90 -3.34
CA TYR A 171 -10.80 1.61 -2.13
C TYR A 171 -11.62 0.70 -1.22
N ILE A 172 -11.16 -0.53 -1.04
CA ILE A 172 -11.85 -1.59 -0.31
C ILE A 172 -11.12 -1.83 1.01
N LEU A 173 -11.72 -1.37 2.11
CA LEU A 173 -11.17 -1.57 3.47
C LEU A 173 -11.74 -2.84 4.09
N CYS A 174 -10.86 -3.82 4.24
CA CYS A 174 -11.11 -5.10 4.88
C CYS A 174 -10.80 -5.00 6.38
N LYS A 175 -11.54 -5.71 7.21
CA LYS A 175 -11.30 -5.72 8.65
C LYS A 175 -10.03 -6.53 9.00
N ASP A 176 -9.75 -7.57 8.22
CA ASP A 176 -8.64 -8.51 8.41
C ASP A 176 -8.08 -9.07 7.08
N GLN A 177 -7.01 -9.87 7.18
CA GLN A 177 -6.36 -10.50 6.03
C GLN A 177 -7.23 -11.58 5.38
N ALA A 178 -8.12 -12.22 6.13
CA ALA A 178 -8.99 -13.27 5.60
C ALA A 178 -10.04 -12.70 4.64
N GLU A 179 -10.52 -11.47 4.88
CA GLU A 179 -11.34 -10.75 3.91
C GLU A 179 -10.55 -10.38 2.64
N ILE A 180 -9.31 -9.89 2.77
CA ILE A 180 -8.44 -9.64 1.60
C ILE A 180 -8.28 -10.90 0.77
N GLU A 181 -7.95 -12.03 1.40
CA GLU A 181 -7.72 -13.29 0.69
C GLU A 181 -8.97 -13.75 -0.09
N LYS A 182 -10.18 -13.51 0.44
CA LYS A 182 -11.43 -13.78 -0.31
C LYS A 182 -11.59 -12.89 -1.54
N LEU A 183 -11.17 -11.63 -1.43
CA LEU A 183 -11.32 -10.62 -2.48
C LEU A 183 -10.26 -10.75 -3.56
N THR A 184 -9.03 -11.11 -3.20
CA THR A 184 -7.86 -11.07 -4.11
C THR A 184 -7.29 -12.44 -4.42
N GLY A 185 -7.56 -13.45 -3.59
CA GLY A 185 -6.93 -14.77 -3.65
C GLY A 185 -5.54 -14.84 -2.99
N PHE A 186 -5.07 -13.75 -2.37
CA PHE A 186 -3.74 -13.67 -1.77
C PHE A 186 -3.81 -13.34 -0.28
N ASN A 187 -3.07 -14.11 0.54
CA ASN A 187 -2.88 -13.80 1.95
C ASN A 187 -1.87 -12.65 2.11
N THR A 188 -2.37 -11.42 2.09
CA THR A 188 -1.60 -10.17 2.23
C THR A 188 -2.38 -9.16 3.08
N ARG A 189 -1.72 -8.04 3.44
CA ARG A 189 -2.34 -6.92 4.17
C ARG A 189 -2.89 -5.83 3.25
N GLY A 190 -2.50 -5.84 1.99
CA GLY A 190 -3.08 -5.04 0.94
C GLY A 190 -2.53 -5.40 -0.43
N MET A 191 -3.24 -4.97 -1.47
CA MET A 191 -2.94 -5.26 -2.85
C MET A 191 -3.60 -4.23 -3.77
N TYR A 192 -2.84 -3.78 -4.75
CA TYR A 192 -3.36 -3.14 -5.95
C TYR A 192 -3.81 -4.20 -6.97
N THR A 193 -5.12 -4.36 -7.13
CA THR A 193 -5.73 -5.32 -8.07
C THR A 193 -5.77 -4.71 -9.47
N LEU A 194 -4.79 -5.06 -10.29
CA LEU A 194 -4.60 -4.55 -11.67
C LEU A 194 -5.83 -4.76 -12.57
N ALA A 195 -6.57 -5.85 -12.36
CA ALA A 195 -7.71 -6.21 -13.21
C ALA A 195 -8.82 -5.16 -13.21
N PHE A 196 -9.00 -4.47 -12.08
CA PHE A 196 -10.11 -3.52 -11.87
C PHE A 196 -9.65 -2.17 -11.34
N ASP A 197 -8.35 -1.88 -11.37
CA ASP A 197 -7.74 -0.66 -10.82
C ASP A 197 -8.24 -0.31 -9.41
N GLU A 198 -8.16 -1.26 -8.48
CA GLU A 198 -8.71 -1.13 -7.13
C GLU A 198 -7.65 -1.41 -6.05
N VAL A 199 -7.73 -0.67 -4.94
CA VAL A 199 -6.88 -0.88 -3.76
C VAL A 199 -7.68 -1.66 -2.73
N THR A 200 -7.26 -2.87 -2.42
CA THR A 200 -7.86 -3.72 -1.38
C THR A 200 -6.91 -3.84 -0.21
N THR A 201 -7.32 -3.49 1.00
CA THR A 201 -6.37 -3.30 2.11
C THR A 201 -6.99 -3.41 3.50
N THR A 202 -6.15 -3.67 4.50
CA THR A 202 -6.47 -3.57 5.93
C THR A 202 -6.04 -2.26 6.58
N PHE A 203 -5.33 -1.40 5.83
CA PHE A 203 -4.82 -0.11 6.27
C PHE A 203 -5.78 1.02 5.91
N ASN A 204 -6.01 1.94 6.86
CA ASN A 204 -6.86 3.10 6.65
C ASN A 204 -6.30 4.01 5.54
N CYS A 205 -4.98 4.21 5.54
CA CYS A 205 -4.29 4.93 4.48
C CYS A 205 -3.18 4.06 3.89
N HIS A 206 -3.48 3.31 2.82
CA HIS A 206 -2.51 2.45 2.15
C HIS A 206 -1.83 3.17 0.98
N PHE A 207 -1.00 4.17 1.31
CA PHE A 207 -0.34 4.99 0.30
C PHE A 207 0.56 4.18 -0.64
N HIS A 208 1.20 3.11 -0.16
CA HIS A 208 2.04 2.22 -0.96
C HIS A 208 1.31 1.64 -2.19
N GLU A 209 0.15 1.00 -1.99
CA GLU A 209 -0.64 0.44 -3.11
C GLU A 209 -1.22 1.53 -4.00
N LEU A 210 -1.53 2.68 -3.41
CA LEU A 210 -1.98 3.85 -4.16
C LEU A 210 -0.86 4.40 -5.07
N SER A 211 0.40 4.34 -4.65
CA SER A 211 1.55 4.66 -5.50
C SER A 211 1.62 3.75 -6.73
N HIS A 212 1.45 2.43 -6.54
CA HIS A 212 1.41 1.45 -7.65
C HIS A 212 0.30 1.76 -8.65
N LEU A 213 -0.90 2.11 -8.17
CA LEU A 213 -2.01 2.50 -9.03
C LEU A 213 -1.70 3.79 -9.80
N LEU A 214 -1.23 4.82 -9.10
CA LEU A 214 -1.06 6.16 -9.69
C LEU A 214 0.07 6.21 -10.72
N ILE A 215 1.17 5.46 -10.53
CA ILE A 215 2.20 5.36 -11.58
C ILE A 215 1.68 4.61 -12.81
N ASN A 216 0.92 3.53 -12.63
CA ASN A 216 0.29 2.83 -13.77
C ASN A 216 -0.72 3.74 -14.48
N PHE A 217 -1.46 4.57 -13.72
CA PHE A 217 -2.35 5.59 -14.27
C PHE A 217 -1.60 6.63 -15.09
N ARG A 218 -0.46 7.12 -14.59
CA ARG A 218 0.40 8.06 -15.34
C ARG A 218 0.95 7.45 -16.63
N LEU A 219 1.26 6.16 -16.62
CA LEU A 219 1.82 5.44 -17.76
C LEU A 219 0.75 5.03 -18.80
N ARG A 220 -0.49 4.74 -18.36
CA ARG A 220 -1.65 4.29 -19.16
C ARG A 220 -1.46 2.96 -19.90
N LYS A 221 -0.41 2.84 -20.70
CA LYS A 221 -0.04 1.62 -21.41
C LYS A 221 1.35 1.22 -20.97
N LEU A 222 1.48 0.03 -20.39
CA LEU A 222 2.74 -0.47 -19.85
C LEU A 222 2.80 -2.00 -19.92
N PRO A 223 3.99 -2.61 -19.86
CA PRO A 223 4.09 -4.05 -19.66
C PRO A 223 3.50 -4.51 -18.32
N LEU A 224 3.14 -5.79 -18.22
CA LEU A 224 2.48 -6.33 -17.03
C LEU A 224 3.39 -6.40 -15.80
N TYR A 225 4.69 -6.62 -16.00
CA TYR A 225 5.66 -6.77 -14.91
C TYR A 225 6.70 -5.67 -14.97
N THR A 226 7.06 -5.13 -13.81
CA THR A 226 8.18 -4.22 -13.64
C THR A 226 9.22 -4.87 -12.75
N LEU A 227 10.50 -4.52 -12.95
CA LEU A 227 11.58 -4.92 -12.06
C LEU A 227 11.24 -4.55 -10.59
N PRO A 228 11.19 -5.50 -9.64
CA PRO A 228 10.77 -5.25 -8.27
C PRO A 228 11.54 -4.12 -7.57
N PHE A 229 12.83 -3.98 -7.86
CA PHE A 229 13.67 -2.89 -7.34
C PHE A 229 13.09 -1.49 -7.66
N LEU A 230 12.50 -1.30 -8.84
CA LEU A 230 11.86 -0.03 -9.21
C LEU A 230 10.39 0.02 -8.79
N GLN A 231 9.65 -1.07 -8.98
CA GLN A 231 8.24 -1.15 -8.62
C GLN A 231 8.01 -0.89 -7.13
N GLU A 232 8.60 -1.73 -6.28
CA GLU A 232 8.45 -1.65 -4.83
C GLU A 232 9.25 -0.49 -4.23
N GLY A 233 10.38 -0.14 -4.87
CA GLY A 233 11.18 1.02 -4.51
C GLY A 233 10.40 2.32 -4.71
N PHE A 234 9.72 2.51 -5.84
CA PHE A 234 8.86 3.67 -6.09
C PHE A 234 7.75 3.81 -5.05
N ALA A 235 6.99 2.73 -4.86
CA ALA A 235 5.86 2.72 -3.94
C ALA A 235 6.30 2.95 -2.48
N SER A 236 7.45 2.42 -2.11
CA SER A 236 8.02 2.64 -0.78
C SER A 236 8.59 4.05 -0.59
N ALA A 237 9.25 4.60 -1.61
CA ALA A 237 9.81 5.96 -1.58
C ALA A 237 8.72 7.04 -1.47
N THR A 238 7.56 6.79 -2.08
CA THR A 238 6.47 7.77 -2.16
C THR A 238 5.36 7.51 -1.14
N GLY A 239 5.07 6.25 -0.83
CA GLY A 239 3.95 5.83 0.03
C GLY A 239 4.34 5.10 1.33
N GLY A 240 5.61 4.77 1.54
CA GLY A 240 6.05 3.97 2.69
C GLY A 240 5.66 2.49 2.57
N ARG A 241 5.55 1.77 3.69
CA ARG A 241 5.25 0.32 3.69
C ARG A 241 4.76 -0.17 5.04
N GLY A 242 3.75 -1.04 5.04
CA GLY A 242 3.40 -1.86 6.21
C GLY A 242 2.98 -1.06 7.45
N GLY A 243 2.35 0.11 7.26
CA GLY A 243 2.02 1.03 8.34
C GLY A 243 3.18 1.95 8.76
N LEU A 244 4.31 1.93 8.05
CA LEU A 244 5.42 2.87 8.22
C LEU A 244 5.34 3.93 7.12
N THR A 245 5.43 5.21 7.48
CA THR A 245 5.47 6.29 6.48
C THR A 245 6.77 6.27 5.67
N ARG A 246 6.77 6.98 4.55
CA ARG A 246 7.94 7.08 3.66
C ARG A 246 9.22 7.53 4.38
N SER A 247 9.13 8.44 5.34
CA SER A 247 10.29 8.96 6.06
C SER A 247 11.01 7.87 6.84
N ILE A 248 10.24 7.00 7.51
CA ILE A 248 10.78 5.84 8.24
C ILE A 248 11.47 4.87 7.29
N ILE A 249 10.83 4.57 6.16
CA ILE A 249 11.38 3.63 5.19
C ILE A 249 12.67 4.16 4.55
N LEU A 250 12.72 5.45 4.21
CA LEU A 250 13.92 6.08 3.65
C LEU A 250 15.07 6.10 4.66
N ASP A 251 14.81 6.41 5.93
CA ASP A 251 15.82 6.41 6.98
C ASP A 251 16.36 4.99 7.27
N ALA A 252 15.49 3.98 7.28
CA ALA A 252 15.91 2.58 7.37
C ALA A 252 16.80 2.18 6.18
N GLY A 253 16.43 2.58 4.97
CA GLY A 253 17.23 2.38 3.76
C GLY A 253 18.60 3.06 3.86
N TYR A 254 18.63 4.29 4.38
CA TYR A 254 19.87 5.04 4.59
C TYR A 254 20.81 4.33 5.57
N TYR A 255 20.27 3.85 6.69
CA TYR A 255 21.04 3.06 7.64
C TYR A 255 21.60 1.78 6.99
N MET A 256 20.76 0.99 6.31
CA MET A 256 21.18 -0.27 5.68
C MET A 256 22.27 -0.05 4.63
N GLN A 257 22.13 0.98 3.81
CA GLN A 257 23.11 1.34 2.78
C GLN A 257 24.41 1.87 3.40
N SER A 258 24.33 2.75 4.40
CA SER A 258 25.50 3.42 4.99
C SER A 258 26.30 2.53 5.93
N SER A 259 25.64 1.57 6.59
CA SER A 259 26.29 0.54 7.41
C SER A 259 26.91 -0.59 6.58
N GLY A 260 26.61 -0.64 5.27
CA GLY A 260 27.03 -1.73 4.39
C GLY A 260 26.26 -3.04 4.60
N TYR A 261 25.14 -3.01 5.34
CA TYR A 261 24.34 -4.20 5.64
C TYR A 261 23.68 -4.78 4.38
N ILE A 262 23.05 -3.93 3.56
CA ILE A 262 22.57 -4.30 2.22
C ILE A 262 22.90 -3.16 1.25
N PRO A 263 23.92 -3.36 0.38
CA PRO A 263 24.19 -2.45 -0.71
C PRO A 263 23.09 -2.51 -1.79
N TYR A 264 22.65 -1.37 -2.33
CA TYR A 264 21.60 -1.32 -3.36
C TYR A 264 21.93 -2.18 -4.59
N ASN A 265 23.22 -2.26 -4.97
CA ASN A 265 23.67 -3.02 -6.13
C ASN A 265 23.57 -4.55 -5.94
N SER A 266 23.36 -5.02 -4.70
CA SER A 266 23.15 -6.43 -4.38
C SER A 266 21.71 -6.90 -4.58
N ILE A 267 20.75 -5.99 -4.81
CA ILE A 267 19.31 -6.30 -4.92
C ILE A 267 18.69 -5.80 -6.23
N LEU A 268 19.50 -5.63 -7.28
CA LEU A 268 19.03 -5.04 -8.55
C LEU A 268 18.20 -5.99 -9.41
N THR A 269 18.47 -7.29 -9.36
CA THR A 269 17.71 -8.27 -10.17
C THR A 269 16.48 -8.74 -9.41
N LYS A 270 15.47 -9.27 -10.11
CA LYS A 270 14.30 -9.87 -9.45
C LYS A 270 14.71 -11.00 -8.50
N LYS A 271 15.66 -11.84 -8.91
CA LYS A 271 16.15 -12.96 -8.10
C LYS A 271 16.80 -12.48 -6.80
N ASP A 272 17.68 -11.50 -6.88
CA ASP A 272 18.41 -11.04 -5.70
C ASP A 272 17.50 -10.19 -4.78
N PHE A 273 16.55 -9.46 -5.37
CA PHE A 273 15.56 -8.70 -4.61
C PHE A 273 14.62 -9.62 -3.80
N THR A 274 14.28 -10.79 -4.33
CA THR A 274 13.38 -11.75 -3.65
C THR A 274 14.12 -12.80 -2.82
N SER A 275 15.45 -12.85 -2.86
CA SER A 275 16.23 -13.74 -1.98
C SER A 275 16.37 -13.23 -0.56
N GLU A 276 16.13 -11.93 -0.35
CA GLU A 276 16.21 -11.26 0.94
C GLU A 276 14.81 -10.90 1.46
N ASP A 277 14.70 -10.68 2.78
CA ASP A 277 13.44 -10.27 3.38
C ASP A 277 13.03 -8.88 2.87
N ALA A 278 11.76 -8.72 2.52
CA ALA A 278 11.24 -7.47 1.99
C ALA A 278 11.37 -6.30 2.99
N SER A 279 11.45 -6.55 4.31
CA SER A 279 11.79 -5.54 5.33
C SER A 279 13.18 -4.94 5.18
N MET A 280 14.06 -5.57 4.40
CA MET A 280 15.40 -5.09 4.12
C MET A 280 15.54 -4.57 2.69
N THR A 281 14.97 -5.26 1.69
CA THR A 281 15.12 -4.83 0.28
C THR A 281 14.31 -3.57 -0.05
N TYR A 282 13.09 -3.44 0.49
CA TYR A 282 12.22 -2.30 0.17
C TYR A 282 12.79 -0.97 0.68
N PRO A 283 13.32 -0.85 1.92
CA PRO A 283 13.98 0.38 2.36
C PRO A 283 15.16 0.82 1.48
N VAL A 284 16.05 -0.11 1.13
CA VAL A 284 17.21 0.20 0.27
C VAL A 284 16.77 0.62 -1.12
N ALA A 285 15.82 -0.11 -1.72
CA ALA A 285 15.24 0.26 -3.00
C ALA A 285 14.50 1.61 -2.93
N ALA A 286 13.76 1.89 -1.86
CA ALA A 286 13.08 3.16 -1.64
C ALA A 286 14.06 4.33 -1.63
N LEU A 287 15.15 4.21 -0.87
CA LEU A 287 16.17 5.25 -0.79
C LEU A 287 16.77 5.54 -2.16
N TYR A 288 17.13 4.49 -2.90
CA TYR A 288 17.71 4.65 -4.23
C TYR A 288 16.71 5.24 -5.22
N ASN A 289 15.46 4.80 -5.21
CA ASN A 289 14.40 5.36 -6.07
C ASN A 289 14.08 6.82 -5.73
N TYR A 290 14.13 7.19 -4.45
CA TYR A 290 14.02 8.59 -4.03
C TYR A 290 15.16 9.46 -4.57
N PHE A 291 16.39 8.94 -4.54
CA PHE A 291 17.53 9.58 -5.19
C PHE A 291 17.32 9.73 -6.70
N LEU A 292 16.90 8.66 -7.38
CA LEU A 292 16.63 8.70 -8.83
C LEU A 292 15.56 9.73 -9.18
N LEU A 293 14.46 9.80 -8.42
CA LEU A 293 13.41 10.80 -8.63
C LEU A 293 13.93 12.24 -8.50
N LYS A 294 14.85 12.50 -7.56
CA LYS A 294 15.47 13.82 -7.38
C LYS A 294 16.44 14.19 -8.49
N GLU A 295 17.28 13.25 -8.90
CA GLU A 295 18.35 13.51 -9.87
C GLU A 295 17.86 13.50 -11.32
N LEU A 296 16.97 12.58 -11.67
CA LEU A 296 16.46 12.44 -13.03
C LEU A 296 15.29 13.39 -13.31
N GLY A 297 14.53 13.73 -12.27
CA GLY A 297 13.18 14.24 -12.44
C GLY A 297 12.22 13.14 -12.90
N ILE A 298 10.92 13.43 -12.84
CA ILE A 298 9.90 12.40 -13.02
C ILE A 298 9.86 11.81 -14.44
N GLU A 299 10.02 12.60 -15.49
CA GLU A 299 9.86 12.09 -16.87
C GLU A 299 10.94 11.05 -17.22
N ALA A 300 12.21 11.34 -16.92
CA ALA A 300 13.31 10.40 -17.12
C ALA A 300 13.22 9.19 -16.17
N TYR A 301 12.67 9.37 -14.97
CA TYR A 301 12.37 8.24 -14.08
C TYR A 301 11.30 7.31 -14.67
N LEU A 302 10.22 7.85 -15.23
CA LEU A 302 9.16 7.06 -15.87
C LEU A 302 9.67 6.29 -17.11
N GLU A 303 10.60 6.88 -17.87
CA GLU A 303 11.29 6.19 -18.97
C GLU A 303 12.11 5.00 -18.45
N LEU A 304 12.92 5.20 -17.40
CA LEU A 304 13.65 4.12 -16.75
C LEU A 304 12.70 3.01 -16.24
N TYR A 305 11.60 3.40 -15.59
CA TYR A 305 10.58 2.48 -15.07
C TYR A 305 10.00 1.62 -16.21
N ARG A 306 9.63 2.23 -17.34
CA ARG A 306 9.14 1.51 -18.54
C ARG A 306 10.20 0.59 -19.13
N ASN A 307 11.43 1.06 -19.28
CA ASN A 307 12.52 0.28 -19.88
C ASN A 307 12.86 -0.98 -19.06
N MET A 308 12.61 -0.93 -17.75
CA MET A 308 12.78 -2.06 -16.83
C MET A 308 11.47 -2.83 -16.58
N SER A 309 10.47 -2.63 -17.44
CA SER A 309 9.21 -3.37 -17.45
C SER A 309 9.12 -4.28 -18.68
N GLY A 310 8.44 -5.42 -18.56
CA GLY A 310 8.27 -6.36 -19.66
C GLY A 310 7.34 -7.53 -19.33
N SER A 311 7.53 -8.65 -20.03
CA SER A 311 6.96 -9.94 -19.64
C SER A 311 7.66 -10.49 -18.39
N SER A 312 7.08 -11.51 -17.73
CA SER A 312 7.78 -12.17 -16.60
C SER A 312 9.15 -12.66 -17.05
N GLY A 313 9.24 -13.34 -18.20
CA GLY A 313 10.50 -13.85 -18.73
C GLY A 313 11.54 -12.76 -19.00
N PHE A 314 11.12 -11.56 -19.45
CA PHE A 314 12.03 -10.42 -19.58
C PHE A 314 12.59 -10.00 -18.23
N VAL A 315 11.72 -9.75 -17.24
CA VAL A 315 12.15 -9.31 -15.90
C VAL A 315 13.01 -10.38 -15.22
N ASP A 316 12.68 -11.66 -15.40
CA ASP A 316 13.45 -12.81 -14.90
C ASP A 316 14.83 -12.94 -15.56
N SER A 317 14.98 -12.46 -16.80
CA SER A 317 16.24 -12.51 -17.55
C SER A 317 17.21 -11.35 -17.25
N LEU A 318 16.76 -10.31 -16.55
CA LEU A 318 17.59 -9.17 -16.22
C LEU A 318 18.72 -9.57 -15.26
N THR A 319 19.95 -9.21 -15.63
CA THR A 319 21.16 -9.41 -14.83
C THR A 319 21.69 -8.07 -14.33
N THR A 320 22.53 -8.09 -13.29
CA THR A 320 23.21 -6.87 -12.80
C THR A 320 24.01 -6.17 -13.91
N ALA A 321 24.59 -6.92 -14.86
CA ALA A 321 25.33 -6.35 -15.98
C ALA A 321 24.42 -5.67 -17.04
N SER A 322 23.18 -6.13 -17.21
CA SER A 322 22.21 -5.52 -18.11
C SER A 322 21.49 -4.32 -17.50
N ILE A 323 21.42 -4.24 -16.17
CA ILE A 323 20.78 -3.15 -15.45
C ILE A 323 21.77 -1.99 -15.32
N ARG A 324 21.55 -0.94 -16.11
CA ARG A 324 22.37 0.29 -16.06
C ARG A 324 21.63 1.35 -15.25
N LEU A 325 21.97 1.45 -13.96
CA LEU A 325 21.51 2.55 -13.12
C LEU A 325 22.53 3.69 -13.11
N PRO A 326 22.07 4.95 -13.18
CA PRO A 326 22.97 6.09 -13.30
C PRO A 326 23.69 6.43 -11.98
N TRP A 327 24.93 6.93 -12.14
CA TRP A 327 25.70 7.71 -11.16
C TRP A 327 25.86 7.14 -9.74
N GLN A 328 26.51 5.98 -9.61
CA GLN A 328 26.93 5.46 -8.30
C GLN A 328 27.64 6.53 -7.44
N VAL A 329 28.58 7.28 -8.02
CA VAL A 329 29.30 8.36 -7.32
C VAL A 329 28.35 9.43 -6.79
N ARG A 330 27.33 9.82 -7.55
CA ARG A 330 26.33 10.80 -7.08
C ARG A 330 25.43 10.22 -6.00
N PHE A 331 25.13 8.93 -6.04
CA PHE A 331 24.40 8.29 -4.96
C PHE A 331 25.22 8.30 -3.67
N GLU A 332 26.53 8.06 -3.74
CA GLU A 332 27.44 8.19 -2.60
C GLU A 332 27.51 9.63 -2.07
N GLU A 333 27.48 10.64 -2.94
CA GLU A 333 27.37 12.06 -2.55
C GLU A 333 26.01 12.40 -1.92
N PHE A 334 24.92 11.84 -2.45
CA PHE A 334 23.59 11.94 -1.88
C PHE A 334 23.55 11.38 -0.45
N LEU A 335 24.15 10.22 -0.20
CA LEU A 335 24.23 9.64 1.15
C LEU A 335 24.97 10.54 2.15
N LYS A 336 26.01 11.27 1.71
CA LYS A 336 26.75 12.22 2.56
C LYS A 336 25.91 13.43 2.97
N THR A 337 24.93 13.80 2.17
CA THR A 337 24.07 14.97 2.39
C THR A 337 22.66 14.60 2.87
N TYR A 338 22.33 13.31 2.92
CA TYR A 338 21.07 12.81 3.41
C TYR A 338 20.85 13.21 4.86
N ARG A 339 19.68 13.79 5.14
CA ARG A 339 19.25 14.15 6.50
C ARG A 339 18.11 13.23 6.87
N TYR A 340 18.22 12.61 8.05
CA TYR A 340 17.15 11.79 8.61
C TYR A 340 15.82 12.53 8.58
N LEU A 341 14.81 11.89 7.99
CA LEU A 341 13.48 12.43 7.77
C LEU A 341 12.48 11.99 8.85
N SER A 342 12.85 10.99 9.67
CA SER A 342 12.04 10.43 10.76
C SER A 342 11.69 11.43 11.86
N GLY A 343 12.26 12.63 11.83
CA GLY A 343 11.80 13.76 12.64
C GLY A 343 12.14 13.71 14.12
N VAL A 344 12.69 12.59 14.63
CA VAL A 344 13.14 12.46 16.02
C VAL A 344 14.62 12.78 16.14
N SER A 345 15.00 13.59 17.13
CA SER A 345 16.39 13.94 17.43
C SER A 345 16.67 13.82 18.92
N LEU A 346 17.84 13.26 19.25
CA LEU A 346 18.34 13.18 20.64
C LEU A 346 19.28 14.35 20.99
N GLU A 347 19.65 15.18 20.00
CA GLU A 347 20.54 16.31 20.21
C GLU A 347 19.80 17.49 20.82
N LYS A 348 20.39 18.11 21.85
CA LYS A 348 19.84 19.31 22.49
C LYS A 348 19.70 20.46 21.49
N LYS A 349 18.49 21.04 21.36
CA LYS A 349 18.17 22.09 20.36
C LYS A 349 18.03 23.52 20.92
N GLY A 350 18.71 23.86 22.02
CA GLY A 350 18.74 25.23 22.57
C GLY A 350 18.48 25.30 24.07
N THR A 351 18.23 26.51 24.60
CA THR A 351 18.28 26.78 26.06
C THR A 351 16.95 27.15 26.72
N ALA A 352 15.89 27.54 26.01
CA ALA A 352 14.59 27.82 26.64
C ALA A 352 13.41 27.59 25.68
N GLY A 353 12.58 26.57 25.97
CA GLY A 353 11.32 26.33 25.28
C GLY A 353 10.12 26.70 26.17
N ARG A 354 8.98 26.96 25.55
CA ARG A 354 7.73 27.29 26.24
C ARG A 354 6.99 26.01 26.62
N LEU A 355 6.64 25.83 27.89
CA LEU A 355 5.83 24.69 28.33
C LEU A 355 4.44 24.74 27.67
N ILE A 356 4.03 23.64 27.01
CA ILE A 356 2.71 23.51 26.39
C ILE A 356 1.86 22.40 27.02
N TYR A 357 2.50 21.44 27.71
CA TYR A 357 1.79 20.42 28.47
C TYR A 357 2.59 20.01 29.71
N GLU A 358 1.88 19.78 30.82
CA GLU A 358 2.41 19.16 32.03
C GLU A 358 1.37 18.21 32.62
N GLY A 359 1.75 16.95 32.85
CA GLY A 359 0.89 15.94 33.43
C GLY A 359 1.67 14.75 33.99
N ALA A 360 0.94 13.74 34.48
CA ALA A 360 1.54 12.58 35.15
C ALA A 360 2.51 11.78 34.26
N SER A 361 2.28 11.79 32.95
CA SER A 361 3.07 11.08 31.95
C SER A 361 4.31 11.84 31.48
N GLY A 362 4.40 13.16 31.73
CA GLY A 362 5.51 13.97 31.26
C GLY A 362 5.19 15.43 31.03
N LYS A 363 6.13 16.10 30.37
CA LYS A 363 6.04 17.50 29.95
C LYS A 363 6.37 17.61 28.46
N ILE A 364 5.71 18.53 27.78
CA ILE A 364 6.02 18.89 26.39
C ILE A 364 6.29 20.38 26.34
N TYR A 365 7.35 20.75 25.62
CA TYR A 365 7.74 22.13 25.41
C TYR A 365 7.82 22.44 23.93
N ASP A 366 7.39 23.63 23.57
CA ASP A 366 7.59 24.23 22.25
C ASP A 366 8.99 24.85 22.16
N TYR A 367 9.80 24.32 21.25
CA TYR A 367 11.19 24.72 20.94
C TYR A 367 11.31 25.17 19.47
N GLY A 368 10.43 26.07 19.00
CA GLY A 368 10.51 26.65 17.67
C GLY A 368 10.10 25.67 16.58
N ASN A 369 11.06 25.05 15.89
CA ASN A 369 10.80 24.02 14.86
C ASN A 369 10.64 22.61 15.43
N PHE A 370 10.83 22.46 16.73
CA PHE A 370 10.73 21.17 17.42
C PHE A 370 9.81 21.28 18.64
N TYR A 371 9.23 20.15 19.01
CA TYR A 371 8.72 19.91 20.35
C TYR A 371 9.75 19.12 21.14
N PHE A 372 10.04 19.55 22.36
CA PHE A 372 10.83 18.79 23.31
C PHE A 372 9.90 17.99 24.21
N PHE A 373 10.09 16.68 24.21
CA PHE A 373 9.35 15.73 25.01
C PHE A 373 10.22 15.27 26.18
N ARG A 374 9.64 15.36 27.37
CA ARG A 374 10.18 14.76 28.59
C ARG A 374 9.10 13.85 29.18
N ILE A 375 9.10 12.57 28.81
CA ILE A 375 8.01 11.62 29.13
C ILE A 375 8.53 10.36 29.83
N LYS A 376 7.70 9.69 30.62
CA LYS A 376 8.12 8.46 31.31
C LYS A 376 8.29 7.28 30.35
N ASN A 377 7.21 6.93 29.66
CA ASN A 377 7.19 5.85 28.67
C ASN A 377 6.27 6.27 27.52
N ASN A 378 5.00 6.53 27.84
CA ASN A 378 3.96 6.79 26.84
C ASN A 378 3.22 8.10 27.14
N ILE A 379 2.82 8.79 26.07
CA ILE A 379 1.88 9.91 26.14
C ILE A 379 0.95 9.84 24.92
N ALA A 380 -0.33 10.12 25.14
CA ALA A 380 -1.32 10.15 24.08
C ALA A 380 -1.95 11.54 23.99
N LEU A 381 -2.19 11.99 22.76
CA LEU A 381 -2.67 13.33 22.45
C LEU A 381 -3.98 13.21 21.67
N SER A 382 -5.05 13.75 22.23
CA SER A 382 -6.36 13.83 21.60
C SER A 382 -6.33 14.87 20.49
N GLY A 383 -6.79 14.50 19.30
CA GLY A 383 -6.91 15.44 18.18
C GLY A 383 -8.01 16.47 18.40
N THR A 384 -8.04 17.49 17.56
CA THR A 384 -9.14 18.47 17.53
C THR A 384 -10.44 17.90 16.95
N ASP A 385 -10.32 16.91 16.05
CA ASP A 385 -11.46 16.21 15.46
C ASP A 385 -11.88 15.01 16.31
N GLU A 386 -13.15 14.95 16.72
CA GLU A 386 -13.69 13.77 17.40
C GLU A 386 -13.88 12.60 16.42
N ALA A 387 -13.20 11.48 16.67
CA ALA A 387 -13.43 10.22 15.99
C ALA A 387 -14.18 9.24 16.93
N ALA A 388 -15.32 9.69 17.49
CA ALA A 388 -15.99 9.01 18.61
C ALA A 388 -16.38 7.55 18.38
N SER A 389 -16.62 7.14 17.12
CA SER A 389 -16.96 5.75 16.74
C SER A 389 -15.78 4.93 16.21
N TYR A 390 -14.62 5.56 16.04
CA TYR A 390 -13.43 4.96 15.46
C TYR A 390 -12.61 4.18 16.49
N LYS A 391 -12.04 3.07 16.06
CA LYS A 391 -11.13 2.21 16.83
C LYS A 391 -9.78 2.15 16.13
N SER A 392 -8.73 2.57 16.83
CA SER A 392 -7.36 2.38 16.34
C SER A 392 -6.91 0.94 16.57
N LYS A 393 -6.67 0.20 15.47
CA LYS A 393 -6.03 -1.12 15.52
C LYS A 393 -4.66 -1.04 16.18
N LYS A 394 -3.90 0.02 15.88
CA LYS A 394 -2.55 0.18 16.43
C LYS A 394 -2.55 0.43 17.93
N PHE A 395 -3.50 1.22 18.43
CA PHE A 395 -3.66 1.42 19.87
C PHE A 395 -4.00 0.10 20.58
N GLN A 396 -4.95 -0.68 20.03
CA GLN A 396 -5.35 -1.97 20.60
C GLN A 396 -4.24 -3.01 20.58
N GLU A 397 -3.37 -2.99 19.57
CA GLU A 397 -2.18 -3.83 19.49
C GLU A 397 -1.21 -3.53 20.63
N ILE A 398 -0.98 -2.24 20.93
CA ILE A 398 -0.03 -1.81 21.97
C ILE A 398 -0.64 -1.94 23.38
N PHE A 399 -1.93 -1.65 23.53
CA PHE A 399 -2.64 -1.63 24.82
C PHE A 399 -3.92 -2.48 24.76
N PRO A 400 -3.83 -3.82 24.73
CA PRO A 400 -4.99 -4.69 24.53
C PRO A 400 -6.06 -4.61 25.63
N ASN A 401 -5.67 -4.14 26.82
CA ASN A 401 -6.55 -4.04 27.99
C ASN A 401 -7.05 -2.62 28.27
N ILE A 402 -6.72 -1.64 27.40
CA ILE A 402 -7.10 -0.24 27.57
C ILE A 402 -8.04 0.15 26.45
N SER A 403 -9.19 0.72 26.80
CA SER A 403 -10.11 1.28 25.83
C SER A 403 -9.52 2.53 25.18
N TYR A 404 -9.42 2.52 23.85
CA TYR A 404 -9.08 3.69 23.05
C TYR A 404 -10.13 4.79 23.24
N LYS A 405 -9.70 6.04 23.48
CA LYS A 405 -10.60 7.18 23.76
C LYS A 405 -10.61 8.23 22.66
N GLY A 406 -10.07 7.91 21.49
CA GLY A 406 -10.03 8.83 20.34
C GLY A 406 -8.74 9.64 20.25
N GLU A 407 -7.66 9.20 20.89
CA GLU A 407 -6.37 9.87 20.81
C GLU A 407 -5.81 9.83 19.37
N LYS A 408 -5.40 10.98 18.83
CA LYS A 408 -4.88 11.05 17.46
C LYS A 408 -3.41 10.66 17.38
N TYR A 409 -2.62 11.06 18.36
CA TYR A 409 -1.19 10.72 18.40
C TYR A 409 -0.86 9.89 19.63
N LEU A 410 0.04 8.93 19.45
CA LEU A 410 0.64 8.16 20.53
C LEU A 410 2.15 8.24 20.38
N ILE A 411 2.81 8.70 21.43
CA ILE A 411 4.27 8.73 21.51
C ILE A 411 4.69 7.71 22.57
N THR A 412 5.52 6.76 22.16
CA THR A 412 6.10 5.73 23.02
C THR A 412 7.61 5.91 23.07
N SER A 413 8.22 5.65 24.22
CA SER A 413 9.65 5.78 24.42
C SER A 413 10.18 4.75 25.41
N ASN A 414 11.41 4.31 25.16
CA ASN A 414 12.22 3.55 26.09
C ASN A 414 13.70 3.91 25.86
N ALA A 415 14.61 3.24 26.55
CA ALA A 415 16.04 3.56 26.45
C ALA A 415 16.66 3.39 25.05
N ARG A 416 16.01 2.64 24.14
CA ARG A 416 16.48 2.31 22.80
C ARG A 416 15.64 2.88 21.66
N GLU A 417 14.41 3.29 21.93
CA GLU A 417 13.46 3.64 20.89
C GLU A 417 12.56 4.81 21.28
N VAL A 418 12.23 5.64 20.30
CA VAL A 418 11.11 6.58 20.31
C VAL A 418 10.24 6.28 19.10
N SER A 419 8.93 6.18 19.29
CA SER A 419 7.99 5.90 18.20
C SER A 419 6.81 6.87 18.31
N VAL A 420 6.42 7.47 17.19
CA VAL A 420 5.31 8.40 17.09
C VAL A 420 4.31 7.82 16.10
N TYR A 421 3.12 7.52 16.58
CA TYR A 421 2.03 6.98 15.78
C TYR A 421 0.96 8.04 15.54
N ASN A 422 0.43 8.07 14.31
CA ASN A 422 -0.86 8.67 14.02
C ASN A 422 -1.92 7.57 14.08
N LEU A 423 -2.68 7.54 15.16
CA LEU A 423 -3.65 6.49 15.45
C LEU A 423 -4.88 6.57 14.55
N TYR A 424 -5.18 7.72 13.93
CA TYR A 424 -6.27 7.84 12.97
C TYR A 424 -5.95 7.12 11.66
N THR A 425 -4.69 7.15 11.22
CA THR A 425 -4.22 6.36 10.06
C THR A 425 -3.66 4.99 10.44
N ASN A 426 -3.37 4.75 11.72
CA ASN A 426 -2.62 3.62 12.26
C ASN A 426 -1.16 3.53 11.76
N ASN A 427 -0.57 4.64 11.32
CA ASN A 427 0.79 4.67 10.79
C ASN A 427 1.82 5.14 11.82
N LEU A 428 3.03 4.57 11.79
CA LEU A 428 4.22 5.13 12.42
C LEU A 428 4.74 6.27 11.55
N ILE A 429 4.66 7.50 12.07
CA ILE A 429 4.94 8.73 11.32
C ILE A 429 6.34 9.30 11.59
N ALA A 430 6.91 8.97 12.75
CA ALA A 430 8.26 9.35 13.17
C ALA A 430 8.82 8.29 14.12
N SER A 431 10.13 8.04 14.07
CA SER A 431 10.79 7.12 14.99
C SER A 431 12.29 7.36 15.14
N TYR A 432 12.83 6.87 16.24
CA TYR A 432 14.25 6.70 16.47
C TYR A 432 14.46 5.30 17.03
N SER A 433 15.46 4.57 16.56
CA SER A 433 15.86 3.29 17.14
C SER A 433 17.38 3.17 17.15
N THR A 434 17.96 2.76 18.29
CA THR A 434 19.40 2.51 18.41
C THR A 434 19.89 1.50 17.37
N GLY A 435 19.04 0.52 17.00
CA GLY A 435 19.37 -0.54 16.05
C GLY A 435 19.32 -0.10 14.57
N PHE A 436 18.74 1.06 14.28
CA PHE A 436 18.66 1.65 12.94
C PHE A 436 19.30 3.04 12.89
N SER A 437 20.27 3.28 13.79
CA SER A 437 20.99 4.55 13.87
C SER A 437 22.49 4.28 13.81
N LEU A 438 23.20 5.06 12.98
CA LEU A 438 24.65 4.92 12.79
C LEU A 438 25.45 5.23 14.07
N ASN A 439 24.89 6.03 14.99
CA ASN A 439 25.55 6.38 16.24
C ASN A 439 25.10 5.53 17.44
N SER A 440 24.05 4.71 17.27
CA SER A 440 23.44 3.83 18.28
C SER A 440 23.26 4.47 19.68
N GLN A 441 22.93 5.75 19.74
CA GLN A 441 22.77 6.50 21.00
C GLN A 441 21.52 6.08 21.78
N MET A 442 21.67 5.79 23.08
CA MET A 442 20.52 5.55 23.94
C MET A 442 19.70 6.84 24.10
N VAL A 443 18.38 6.71 24.23
CA VAL A 443 17.50 7.85 24.51
C VAL A 443 17.84 8.39 25.91
N PRO A 444 18.20 9.68 26.04
CA PRO A 444 18.58 10.27 27.34
C PRO A 444 17.49 10.07 28.39
N LEU A 445 17.87 9.61 29.59
CA LEU A 445 16.98 9.41 30.73
C LEU A 445 17.41 10.32 31.89
N GLN A 446 16.54 11.27 32.27
CA GLN A 446 16.79 12.23 33.35
C GLN A 446 15.61 12.28 34.33
N ASP A 447 15.90 12.08 35.62
CA ASP A 447 14.92 12.00 36.71
C ASP A 447 13.73 11.06 36.42
N GLY A 448 13.99 9.95 35.71
CA GLY A 448 12.96 8.97 35.34
C GLY A 448 12.12 9.35 34.11
N TYR A 449 12.55 10.34 33.31
CA TYR A 449 11.91 10.72 32.05
C TYR A 449 12.87 10.61 30.88
N TYR A 450 12.41 10.02 29.77
CA TYR A 450 13.09 10.05 28.49
C TYR A 450 12.95 11.43 27.84
N GLU A 451 14.07 11.95 27.33
CA GLU A 451 14.19 13.28 26.75
C GLU A 451 14.58 13.21 25.28
N PHE A 452 13.76 13.81 24.41
CA PHE A 452 14.00 13.84 22.97
C PHE A 452 13.23 14.97 22.29
N TYR A 453 13.59 15.26 21.05
CA TYR A 453 12.95 16.29 20.22
C TYR A 453 12.21 15.65 19.05
N ILE A 454 11.03 16.15 18.72
CA ILE A 454 10.27 15.77 17.53
C ILE A 454 10.05 17.03 16.67
N ASN A 455 10.38 16.96 15.39
CA ASN A 455 10.12 18.05 14.44
C ASN A 455 8.60 18.30 14.34
N LYS A 456 8.20 19.58 14.38
CA LYS A 456 6.79 19.98 14.27
C LYS A 456 6.11 19.51 12.98
N ASP A 457 6.84 19.44 11.87
CA ASP A 457 6.33 19.04 10.55
C ASP A 457 5.82 17.59 10.49
N ILE A 458 6.11 16.79 11.52
CA ILE A 458 5.56 15.43 11.67
C ILE A 458 4.08 15.46 12.03
N PHE A 459 3.62 16.50 12.72
CA PHE A 459 2.24 16.64 13.16
C PHE A 459 1.46 17.49 12.16
N ASP A 460 0.22 17.10 11.88
CA ASP A 460 -0.66 17.85 10.99
C ASP A 460 -1.34 19.05 11.68
N GLU A 461 -1.11 19.24 12.98
CA GLU A 461 -1.66 20.33 13.78
C GLU A 461 -0.69 20.72 14.90
N ASP A 462 -0.88 21.92 15.46
CA ASP A 462 -0.10 22.38 16.61
C ASP A 462 -0.51 21.61 17.87
N LEU A 463 0.47 21.06 18.59
CA LEU A 463 0.21 20.28 19.81
C LEU A 463 -0.39 21.13 20.94
N GLN A 464 -0.27 22.45 20.89
CA GLN A 464 -0.95 23.35 21.84
C GLN A 464 -2.47 23.27 21.77
N LEU A 465 -3.01 22.84 20.64
CA LEU A 465 -4.45 22.70 20.43
C LEU A 465 -4.97 21.34 20.93
N LEU A 466 -4.08 20.45 21.36
CA LEU A 466 -4.40 19.08 21.71
C LEU A 466 -4.51 18.88 23.22
N GLN A 467 -5.44 18.01 23.61
CA GLN A 467 -5.55 17.57 25.00
C GLN A 467 -4.74 16.30 25.20
N ALA A 468 -3.75 16.36 26.08
CA ALA A 468 -2.89 15.23 26.39
C ALA A 468 -3.40 14.42 27.58
N SER A 469 -3.45 13.09 27.41
CA SER A 469 -3.82 12.11 28.42
C SER A 469 -2.65 11.18 28.73
N GLY A 470 -2.55 10.77 30.00
CA GLY A 470 -1.68 9.67 30.38
C GLY A 470 -2.37 8.33 30.12
N ILE A 471 -1.60 7.37 29.60
CA ILE A 471 -1.99 5.95 29.46
C ILE A 471 -1.37 5.15 30.60
#